data_AF-A0ABD7FK56-F1
#
_entry.id   AF-A0ABD7FK56-F1
#
_cell.length_a   1.000
_cell.length_b   1.000
_cell.length_c   1.000
_cell.angle_alpha   90.00
_cell.angle_beta   90.00
_cell.angle_gamma   90.00
#
_symmetry.space_group_name_H-M   'P 1'
#
loop_
_entity.id
_entity.type
_entity.pdbx_description
1 polymer ?
#
loop_
_entity_poly.entity_id
_entity_poly.type
_entity_poly.pdbx_seq_one_letter_code
_entity_poly.pdbx_strand_id
1 'polypeptide(L)'
;MGGAYLFDIIKDMLPVLSGLLGVLGILNVFKTSNNRLSFWGWLAVFVIVISTIATLLLAKKEKNDNEREKIQLQNKIDNILRDVAKAREPIGEVSITYWSLLPDSNQLVRKYKDYLNEKARGEVENFSFHNLTKTNKDYFGTTIDLDGKLAVFSIDEKNKYWPSGSFSEIGLLASNFSIMLCINSKHTNAKDVRFIIGARNNLDWCALALLPRTSDIFYDVKKDKIGLATTITYDKKWVYSNGVISSVRDFFGSDVFFVLPSTDSRFLNDYLKSIGAPQTLIESNKIKSEIIAGMSTESVSVKMGDGQRFNISGEHLKKYNSKDGRTFFYIKMPLSEKEVSELETKN
;
A
#
# COMPACT_ATOMS: atom_id res chain seq x y z
N MET A 1 45.11 -36.23 3.94
CA MET A 1 44.29 -35.75 2.80
C MET A 1 43.10 -34.92 3.30
N GLY A 2 43.33 -33.82 4.04
CA GLY A 2 42.24 -32.99 4.59
C GLY A 2 42.45 -31.47 4.51
N GLY A 3 43.66 -31.01 4.14
CA GLY A 3 43.99 -29.59 4.03
C GLY A 3 43.64 -28.96 2.68
N ALA A 4 43.71 -29.71 1.58
CA ALA A 4 43.46 -29.19 0.23
C ALA A 4 41.99 -28.83 -0.02
N TYR A 5 41.06 -29.68 0.41
CA TYR A 5 39.61 -29.45 0.27
C TYR A 5 39.12 -28.23 1.05
N LEU A 6 39.69 -27.98 2.24
CA LEU A 6 39.33 -26.84 3.08
C LEU A 6 39.87 -25.52 2.52
N PHE A 7 41.04 -25.56 1.88
CA PHE A 7 41.66 -24.40 1.25
C PHE A 7 40.90 -23.96 0.00
N ASP A 8 40.45 -24.91 -0.82
CA ASP A 8 39.65 -24.61 -2.03
C ASP A 8 38.26 -24.07 -1.68
N ILE A 9 37.59 -24.62 -0.66
CA ILE A 9 36.30 -24.09 -0.17
C ILE A 9 36.45 -22.66 0.38
N ILE A 10 37.51 -22.39 1.16
CA ILE A 10 37.79 -21.05 1.69
C ILE A 10 38.10 -20.07 0.56
N LYS A 11 38.86 -20.50 -0.46
CA LYS A 11 39.23 -19.69 -1.62
C LYS A 11 38.01 -19.32 -2.48
N ASP A 12 37.03 -20.20 -2.60
CA ASP A 12 35.77 -19.93 -3.32
C ASP A 12 34.77 -19.11 -2.47
N MET A 13 34.81 -19.24 -1.14
CA MET A 13 33.99 -18.43 -0.23
C MET A 13 34.49 -17.00 -0.05
N LEU A 14 35.79 -16.74 -0.19
CA LEU A 14 36.41 -15.42 0.00
C LEU A 14 35.86 -14.33 -0.95
N PRO A 15 35.75 -14.57 -2.27
CA PRO A 15 35.13 -13.61 -3.19
C PRO A 15 33.66 -13.38 -2.88
N VAL A 16 32.92 -14.42 -2.48
CA VAL A 16 31.50 -14.37 -2.11
C VAL A 16 31.29 -13.56 -0.84
N LEU A 17 32.11 -13.79 0.19
CA LEU A 17 32.14 -13.00 1.41
C LEU A 17 32.57 -11.56 1.13
N SER A 18 33.54 -11.32 0.24
CA SER A 18 33.95 -9.96 -0.13
C SER A 18 32.88 -9.21 -0.94
N GLY A 19 32.10 -9.92 -1.78
CA GLY A 19 30.98 -9.36 -2.53
C GLY A 19 29.79 -9.04 -1.64
N LEU A 20 29.42 -9.97 -0.75
CA LEU A 20 28.36 -9.77 0.26
C LEU A 20 28.74 -8.68 1.27
N LEU A 21 29.96 -8.69 1.81
CA LEU A 21 30.45 -7.67 2.73
C LEU A 21 30.70 -6.33 2.03
N GLY A 22 31.07 -6.32 0.75
CA GLY A 22 31.19 -5.13 -0.07
C GLY A 22 29.84 -4.47 -0.33
N VAL A 23 28.81 -5.26 -0.67
CA VAL A 23 27.43 -4.77 -0.83
C VAL A 23 26.84 -4.29 0.50
N LEU A 24 27.08 -5.02 1.60
CA LEU A 24 26.69 -4.59 2.96
C LEU A 24 27.44 -3.31 3.41
N GLY A 25 28.71 -3.18 3.05
CA GLY A 25 29.51 -1.97 3.28
C GLY A 25 29.00 -0.76 2.51
N ILE A 26 28.58 -0.95 1.26
CA ILE A 26 27.92 0.10 0.43
C ILE A 26 26.59 0.52 1.05
N LEU A 27 25.81 -0.42 1.58
CA LEU A 27 24.51 -0.15 2.18
C LEU A 27 24.57 0.56 3.55
N ASN A 28 25.72 0.52 4.27
CA ASN A 28 25.87 1.14 5.59
C ASN A 28 26.85 2.31 5.65
N VAL A 29 27.92 2.32 4.84
CA VAL A 29 29.02 3.31 4.96
C VAL A 29 28.95 4.40 3.89
N PHE A 30 28.40 4.09 2.71
CA PHE A 30 28.42 4.98 1.55
C PHE A 30 27.07 5.66 1.28
N LYS A 31 26.37 6.07 2.34
CA LYS A 31 25.13 6.85 2.24
C LYS A 31 25.37 8.30 2.65
N THR A 32 24.77 9.22 1.89
CA THR A 32 24.67 10.64 2.25
C THR A 32 23.64 10.82 3.38
N SER A 33 23.60 12.00 4.01
CA SER A 33 22.62 12.33 5.07
C SER A 33 21.16 12.10 4.67
N ASN A 34 20.88 12.09 3.36
CA ASN A 34 19.56 11.87 2.79
C ASN A 34 19.33 10.40 2.37
N ASN A 35 20.12 9.47 2.91
CA ASN A 35 20.00 8.02 2.69
C ASN A 35 20.24 7.53 1.25
N ARG A 36 20.71 8.40 0.34
CA ARG A 36 21.11 8.07 -1.05
C ARG A 36 22.58 7.63 -1.10
N LEU A 37 22.95 6.75 -2.04
CA LEU A 37 24.34 6.37 -2.26
C LEU A 37 25.21 7.59 -2.59
N SER A 38 26.37 7.70 -1.95
CA SER A 38 27.39 8.70 -2.28
C SER A 38 28.06 8.39 -3.62
N PHE A 39 28.81 9.35 -4.17
CA PHE A 39 29.60 9.16 -5.39
C PHE A 39 30.54 7.93 -5.31
N TRP A 40 31.17 7.71 -4.15
CA TRP A 40 32.02 6.54 -3.90
C TRP A 40 31.21 5.23 -3.81
N GLY A 41 29.98 5.29 -3.29
CA GLY A 41 29.05 4.17 -3.34
C GLY A 41 28.68 3.78 -4.76
N TRP A 42 28.39 4.77 -5.63
CA TRP A 42 28.13 4.55 -7.05
C TRP A 42 29.35 3.98 -7.79
N LEU A 43 30.55 4.48 -7.50
CA LEU A 43 31.80 3.95 -8.05
C LEU A 43 32.02 2.48 -7.65
N ALA A 44 31.74 2.13 -6.40
CA ALA A 44 31.85 0.75 -5.92
C ALA A 44 30.85 -0.19 -6.61
N VAL A 45 29.60 0.24 -6.79
CA VAL A 45 28.59 -0.50 -7.57
C VAL A 45 29.08 -0.71 -9.01
N PHE A 46 29.64 0.32 -9.64
CA PHE A 46 30.15 0.24 -11.02
C PHE A 46 31.31 -0.77 -11.16
N VAL A 47 32.24 -0.78 -10.21
CA VAL A 47 33.36 -1.75 -10.17
C VAL A 47 32.85 -3.18 -9.98
N ILE A 48 31.83 -3.39 -9.14
CA ILE A 48 31.20 -4.71 -8.95
C ILE A 48 30.52 -5.19 -10.24
N VAL A 49 29.82 -4.30 -10.95
CA VAL A 49 29.16 -4.65 -12.21
C VAL A 49 30.20 -5.03 -13.27
N ILE A 50 31.27 -4.23 -13.43
CA ILE A 50 32.34 -4.51 -14.39
C ILE A 50 33.07 -5.81 -14.05
N SER A 51 33.39 -6.06 -12.77
CA SER A 51 34.04 -7.31 -12.37
C SER A 51 33.16 -8.52 -12.63
N THR A 52 31.85 -8.40 -12.43
CA THR A 52 30.87 -9.45 -12.74
C THR A 52 30.80 -9.72 -14.26
N ILE A 53 30.81 -8.67 -15.10
CA ILE A 53 30.82 -8.81 -16.56
C ILE A 53 32.15 -9.40 -17.07
N ALA A 54 33.28 -8.99 -16.49
CA ALA A 54 34.58 -9.57 -16.81
C ALA A 54 34.64 -11.06 -16.43
N THR A 55 34.03 -11.43 -15.31
CA THR A 55 33.90 -12.83 -14.87
C THR A 55 33.01 -13.64 -15.82
N LEU A 56 31.92 -13.06 -16.35
CA LEU A 56 31.09 -13.68 -17.41
C LEU A 56 31.89 -13.96 -18.69
N LEU A 57 32.76 -13.04 -19.10
CA LEU A 57 33.59 -13.20 -20.30
C LEU A 57 34.69 -14.25 -20.10
N LEU A 58 35.27 -14.34 -18.90
CA LEU A 58 36.27 -15.35 -18.54
C LEU A 58 35.64 -16.74 -18.40
N ALA A 59 34.48 -16.87 -17.74
CA ALA A 59 33.74 -18.12 -17.61
C ALA A 59 33.21 -18.66 -18.94
N LYS A 60 32.97 -17.79 -19.93
CA LYS A 60 32.59 -18.20 -21.30
C LYS A 60 33.79 -18.72 -22.11
N LYS A 61 35.02 -18.40 -21.69
CA LYS A 61 36.28 -18.81 -22.34
C LYS A 61 36.82 -20.14 -21.78
N GLU A 62 36.59 -20.44 -20.50
CA GLU A 62 36.88 -21.75 -19.89
C GLU A 62 35.82 -22.79 -20.30
N LYS A 63 36.00 -23.38 -21.48
CA LYS A 63 35.26 -24.55 -21.97
C LYS A 63 35.87 -25.83 -21.38
N ASN A 64 35.39 -26.27 -20.21
CA ASN A 64 35.09 -27.68 -19.91
C ASN A 64 34.52 -27.92 -18.49
N ASP A 65 33.51 -28.81 -18.44
CA ASP A 65 33.25 -29.84 -17.41
C ASP A 65 32.46 -29.61 -16.11
N ASN A 66 31.59 -28.60 -15.95
CA ASN A 66 30.48 -28.75 -14.99
C ASN A 66 29.24 -27.90 -15.28
N GLU A 67 28.21 -28.50 -15.89
CA GLU A 67 26.91 -27.83 -16.09
C GLU A 67 26.26 -27.35 -14.79
N ARG A 68 26.50 -28.05 -13.67
CA ARG A 68 26.00 -27.64 -12.35
C ARG A 68 26.69 -26.38 -11.82
N GLU A 69 28.01 -26.28 -11.98
CA GLU A 69 28.75 -25.06 -11.59
C GLU A 69 28.36 -23.88 -12.48
N LYS A 70 28.11 -24.13 -13.77
CA LYS A 70 27.58 -23.12 -14.69
C LYS A 70 26.20 -22.60 -14.26
N ILE A 71 25.28 -23.50 -13.90
CA ILE A 71 23.94 -23.12 -13.41
C ILE A 71 24.07 -22.35 -12.09
N GLN A 72 24.93 -22.80 -11.17
CA GLN A 72 25.15 -22.12 -9.90
C GLN A 72 25.79 -20.73 -10.09
N LEU A 73 26.77 -20.59 -10.98
CA LEU A 73 27.42 -19.32 -11.28
C LEU A 73 26.45 -18.36 -11.97
N GLN A 74 25.68 -18.85 -12.95
CA GLN A 74 24.64 -18.06 -13.61
C GLN A 74 23.59 -17.58 -12.60
N ASN A 75 23.08 -18.47 -11.74
CA ASN A 75 22.14 -18.11 -10.67
C ASN A 75 22.72 -17.08 -9.70
N LYS A 76 24.02 -17.19 -9.36
CA LYS A 76 24.71 -16.20 -8.52
C LYS A 76 24.78 -14.83 -9.19
N ILE A 77 25.13 -14.80 -10.48
CA ILE A 77 25.22 -13.56 -11.27
C ILE A 77 23.85 -12.92 -11.41
N ASP A 78 22.82 -13.70 -11.72
CA ASP A 78 21.44 -13.23 -11.84
C ASP A 78 20.96 -12.64 -10.51
N ASN A 79 21.32 -13.25 -9.37
CA ASN A 79 21.05 -12.70 -8.04
C ASN A 79 21.77 -11.37 -7.79
N ILE A 80 23.06 -11.25 -8.16
CA ILE A 80 23.82 -9.99 -8.01
C ILE A 80 23.21 -8.89 -8.87
N LEU A 81 22.91 -9.17 -10.14
CA LEU A 81 22.28 -8.21 -11.05
C LEU A 81 20.91 -7.78 -10.52
N ARG A 82 20.14 -8.72 -9.97
CA ARG A 82 18.87 -8.43 -9.31
C ARG A 82 19.07 -7.53 -8.11
N ASP A 83 20.02 -7.81 -7.23
CA ASP A 83 20.27 -7.02 -6.02
C ASP A 83 20.78 -5.61 -6.35
N VAL A 84 21.60 -5.45 -7.39
CA VAL A 84 22.01 -4.15 -7.93
C VAL A 84 20.81 -3.38 -8.49
N ALA A 85 19.93 -4.05 -9.23
CA ALA A 85 18.70 -3.44 -9.72
C ALA A 85 17.78 -3.00 -8.57
N LYS A 86 17.66 -3.82 -7.51
CA LYS A 86 16.91 -3.48 -6.29
C LYS A 86 17.49 -2.26 -5.57
N ALA A 87 18.82 -2.15 -5.50
CA ALA A 87 19.50 -1.02 -4.87
C ALA A 87 19.30 0.31 -5.60
N ARG A 88 19.00 0.28 -6.91
CA ARG A 88 18.73 1.47 -7.72
C ARG A 88 17.36 2.10 -7.40
N GLU A 89 16.37 1.27 -7.08
CA GLU A 89 14.97 1.67 -6.88
C GLU A 89 14.46 1.15 -5.52
N PRO A 90 15.04 1.58 -4.38
CA PRO A 90 14.57 1.13 -3.07
C PRO A 90 13.12 1.57 -2.82
N ILE A 91 12.37 0.81 -2.02
CA ILE A 91 10.96 1.15 -1.69
C ILE A 91 10.81 2.57 -1.11
N GLY A 92 11.79 3.04 -0.34
CA GLY A 92 11.80 4.40 0.20
C GLY A 92 10.60 4.69 1.12
N GLU A 93 10.08 5.92 1.04
CA GLU A 93 8.82 6.32 1.70
C GLU A 93 7.63 5.78 0.89
N VAL A 94 6.63 5.26 1.60
CA VAL A 94 5.40 4.75 1.00
C VAL A 94 4.22 5.58 1.46
N SER A 95 3.38 6.00 0.50
CA SER A 95 2.11 6.64 0.79
C SER A 95 1.01 6.10 -0.09
N ILE A 96 -0.22 6.07 0.40
CA ILE A 96 -1.40 5.73 -0.39
C ILE A 96 -2.41 6.86 -0.36
N THR A 97 -3.17 7.00 -1.43
CA THR A 97 -4.48 7.66 -1.43
C THR A 97 -5.52 6.63 -1.84
N TYR A 98 -6.54 6.47 -1.01
CA TYR A 98 -7.55 5.42 -1.15
C TYR A 98 -8.93 6.04 -1.23
N TRP A 99 -9.66 5.75 -2.30
CA TRP A 99 -11.05 6.18 -2.48
C TRP A 99 -11.96 4.98 -2.30
N SER A 100 -12.76 5.04 -1.25
CA SER A 100 -13.70 3.98 -0.90
C SER A 100 -15.13 4.49 -0.99
N LEU A 101 -16.06 3.63 -1.41
CA LEU A 101 -17.48 3.94 -1.46
C LEU A 101 -18.18 3.30 -0.27
N LEU A 102 -19.01 4.08 0.42
CA LEU A 102 -19.85 3.58 1.50
C LEU A 102 -21.06 2.83 0.91
N PRO A 103 -21.55 1.76 1.57
CA PRO A 103 -22.61 0.92 1.04
C PRO A 103 -24.00 1.54 1.18
N ASP A 104 -24.70 1.73 0.06
CA ASP A 104 -26.12 2.15 0.03
C ASP A 104 -27.06 1.13 0.71
N SER A 105 -26.62 -0.12 0.89
CA SER A 105 -27.36 -1.16 1.61
C SER A 105 -27.43 -0.90 3.12
N ASN A 106 -26.56 -0.07 3.67
CA ASN A 106 -26.61 0.31 5.07
C ASN A 106 -27.57 1.50 5.26
N GLN A 107 -28.54 1.33 6.17
CA GLN A 107 -29.58 2.34 6.38
C GLN A 107 -29.03 3.69 6.87
N LEU A 108 -27.99 3.68 7.70
CA LEU A 108 -27.37 4.91 8.21
C LEU A 108 -26.68 5.69 7.10
N VAL A 109 -25.93 4.98 6.24
CA VAL A 109 -25.26 5.53 5.05
C VAL A 109 -26.29 6.15 4.12
N ARG A 110 -27.39 5.43 3.82
CA ARG A 110 -28.47 5.94 2.96
C ARG A 110 -29.13 7.20 3.55
N LYS A 111 -29.48 7.20 4.84
CA LYS A 111 -30.06 8.38 5.50
C LYS A 111 -29.12 9.58 5.48
N TYR A 112 -27.83 9.37 5.66
CA TYR A 112 -26.85 10.44 5.59
C TYR A 112 -26.70 10.96 4.16
N LYS A 113 -26.71 10.08 3.16
CA LYS A 113 -26.76 10.48 1.75
C LYS A 113 -28.01 11.30 1.42
N ASP A 114 -29.18 10.87 1.90
CA ASP A 114 -30.44 11.61 1.72
C ASP A 114 -30.39 12.99 2.39
N TYR A 115 -29.84 13.07 3.62
CA TYR A 115 -29.58 14.33 4.32
C TYR A 115 -28.65 15.24 3.52
N LEU A 116 -27.54 14.69 3.01
CA LEU A 116 -26.61 15.45 2.15
C LEU A 116 -27.32 15.90 0.89
N ASN A 117 -28.06 15.05 0.18
CA ASN A 117 -28.78 15.40 -1.04
C ASN A 117 -29.79 16.53 -0.78
N GLU A 118 -30.60 16.45 0.28
CA GLU A 118 -31.56 17.51 0.64
C GLU A 118 -30.88 18.85 0.90
N LYS A 119 -29.76 18.84 1.65
CA LYS A 119 -29.05 20.08 2.03
C LYS A 119 -28.15 20.61 0.93
N ALA A 120 -27.51 19.72 0.17
CA ALA A 120 -26.64 20.02 -0.96
C ALA A 120 -27.43 20.54 -2.15
N ARG A 121 -28.59 19.96 -2.48
CA ARG A 121 -29.33 20.30 -3.70
C ARG A 121 -29.66 21.79 -3.80
N GLY A 122 -30.07 22.42 -2.70
CA GLY A 122 -30.31 23.87 -2.65
C GLY A 122 -29.04 24.74 -2.74
N GLU A 123 -27.88 24.23 -2.32
CA GLU A 123 -26.60 24.93 -2.41
C GLU A 123 -25.91 24.71 -3.77
N VAL A 124 -26.09 23.55 -4.42
CA VAL A 124 -25.63 23.26 -5.80
C VAL A 124 -26.38 24.08 -6.84
N GLU A 125 -27.71 24.16 -6.73
CA GLU A 125 -28.56 24.88 -7.70
C GLU A 125 -28.29 26.39 -7.71
N ASN A 126 -27.80 26.94 -6.59
CA ASN A 126 -27.42 28.35 -6.45
C ASN A 126 -25.91 28.60 -6.59
N PHE A 127 -25.12 27.55 -6.90
CA PHE A 127 -23.67 27.66 -7.02
C PHE A 127 -23.30 28.26 -8.37
N SER A 128 -22.85 29.51 -8.39
CA SER A 128 -22.23 30.11 -9.58
C SER A 128 -20.71 30.13 -9.44
N PHE A 129 -19.99 29.97 -10.55
CA PHE A 129 -18.52 30.02 -10.62
C PHE A 129 -17.93 31.29 -9.98
N HIS A 130 -18.69 32.39 -9.97
CA HIS A 130 -18.26 33.67 -9.37
C HIS A 130 -18.30 33.70 -7.83
N ASN A 131 -18.90 32.70 -7.17
CA ASN A 131 -18.98 32.62 -5.71
C ASN A 131 -17.95 31.68 -5.07
N LEU A 132 -17.07 31.04 -5.84
CA LEU A 132 -16.02 30.13 -5.35
C LEU A 132 -15.16 30.74 -4.22
N THR A 133 -14.94 32.05 -4.24
CA THR A 133 -14.13 32.74 -3.22
C THR A 133 -14.90 33.08 -1.93
N LYS A 134 -16.25 33.05 -1.93
CA LYS A 134 -17.10 33.41 -0.79
C LYS A 134 -17.69 32.22 -0.02
N THR A 135 -17.86 31.06 -0.64
CA THR A 135 -18.43 29.83 -0.03
C THR A 135 -17.43 29.00 0.79
N ASN A 136 -16.24 29.55 1.04
CA ASN A 136 -15.03 28.86 1.53
C ASN A 136 -15.06 28.37 3.00
N LYS A 137 -16.24 28.25 3.63
CA LYS A 137 -16.41 27.71 4.99
C LYS A 137 -17.31 26.47 5.05
N ASP A 138 -18.20 26.29 4.09
CA ASP A 138 -19.24 25.28 4.17
C ASP A 138 -18.93 24.01 3.36
N TYR A 139 -17.93 24.06 2.46
CA TYR A 139 -17.41 22.93 1.69
C TYR A 139 -15.90 23.09 1.48
N PHE A 140 -15.13 22.02 1.62
CA PHE A 140 -13.68 22.03 1.39
C PHE A 140 -13.36 21.21 0.15
N GLY A 141 -13.03 21.86 -0.97
CA GLY A 141 -12.77 21.17 -2.23
C GLY A 141 -14.05 20.76 -2.95
N THR A 142 -14.32 21.42 -4.07
CA THR A 142 -15.48 21.16 -4.93
C THR A 142 -15.01 20.98 -6.36
N THR A 143 -15.46 19.90 -7.00
CA THR A 143 -15.23 19.68 -8.43
C THR A 143 -16.48 20.10 -9.18
N ILE A 144 -16.32 20.94 -10.20
CA ILE A 144 -17.38 21.36 -11.11
C ILE A 144 -17.22 20.58 -12.42
N ASP A 145 -18.32 20.13 -12.99
CA ASP A 145 -18.33 19.47 -14.29
C ASP A 145 -18.19 20.46 -15.46
N LEU A 146 -18.16 19.92 -16.68
CA LEU A 146 -18.09 20.71 -17.91
C LEU A 146 -19.32 21.61 -18.13
N ASP A 147 -20.46 21.27 -17.52
CA ASP A 147 -21.72 22.03 -17.61
C ASP A 147 -21.79 23.14 -16.54
N GLY A 148 -20.71 23.35 -15.76
CA GLY A 148 -20.67 24.34 -14.69
C GLY A 148 -21.45 23.93 -13.44
N LYS A 149 -21.93 22.67 -13.36
CA LYS A 149 -22.65 22.12 -12.22
C LYS A 149 -21.69 21.43 -11.27
N LEU A 150 -22.03 21.42 -10.00
CA LEU A 150 -21.23 20.72 -9.02
C LEU A 150 -21.27 19.20 -9.26
N ALA A 151 -20.09 18.58 -9.34
CA ALA A 151 -19.92 17.15 -9.53
C ALA A 151 -19.64 16.42 -8.21
N VAL A 152 -18.73 16.95 -7.38
CA VAL A 152 -18.29 16.30 -6.15
C VAL A 152 -18.13 17.32 -5.02
N PHE A 153 -18.65 16.96 -3.85
CA PHE A 153 -18.38 17.64 -2.58
C PHE A 153 -17.33 16.87 -1.79
N SER A 154 -16.43 17.59 -1.12
CA SER A 154 -15.60 17.03 -0.05
C SER A 154 -15.92 17.71 1.29
N ILE A 155 -16.07 16.87 2.31
CA ILE A 155 -16.55 17.21 3.65
C ILE A 155 -15.47 16.75 4.65
N ASP A 156 -14.76 17.71 5.23
CA ASP A 156 -13.80 17.48 6.31
C ASP A 156 -14.45 17.60 7.70
N GLU A 157 -13.69 17.30 8.75
CA GLU A 157 -14.14 17.39 10.16
C GLU A 157 -14.67 18.76 10.58
N LYS A 158 -14.19 19.83 9.95
CA LYS A 158 -14.56 21.22 10.29
C LYS A 158 -15.82 21.67 9.57
N ASN A 159 -16.28 20.89 8.61
CA ASN A 159 -17.43 21.18 7.78
C ASN A 159 -18.75 21.10 8.58
N LYS A 160 -19.70 22.00 8.30
CA LYS A 160 -21.04 21.99 8.94
C LYS A 160 -21.85 20.70 8.66
N TYR A 161 -21.54 20.00 7.57
CA TYR A 161 -22.15 18.74 7.17
C TYR A 161 -21.42 17.51 7.68
N TRP A 162 -20.36 17.68 8.47
CA TRP A 162 -19.67 16.56 9.10
C TRP A 162 -20.67 15.67 9.88
N PRO A 163 -20.62 14.33 9.72
CA PRO A 163 -21.59 13.45 10.36
C PRO A 163 -21.50 13.54 11.88
N SER A 164 -22.56 14.06 12.50
CA SER A 164 -22.71 14.23 13.94
C SER A 164 -24.13 13.85 14.38
N GLY A 165 -24.36 13.78 15.69
CA GLY A 165 -25.66 13.37 16.24
C GLY A 165 -26.07 11.98 15.75
N SER A 166 -27.18 11.91 15.02
CA SER A 166 -27.69 10.64 14.47
C SER A 166 -26.79 9.97 13.43
N PHE A 167 -25.74 10.66 12.94
CA PHE A 167 -24.79 10.13 11.95
C PHE A 167 -23.38 9.89 12.53
N SER A 168 -23.24 9.93 13.85
CA SER A 168 -21.93 9.93 14.54
C SER A 168 -21.03 8.76 14.15
N GLU A 169 -21.60 7.60 13.82
CA GLU A 169 -20.86 6.40 13.46
C GLU A 169 -20.14 6.53 12.12
N ILE A 170 -20.70 7.29 11.17
CA ILE A 170 -20.04 7.63 9.90
C ILE A 170 -18.85 8.56 10.18
N GLY A 171 -19.05 9.57 11.04
CA GLY A 171 -18.00 10.50 11.43
C GLY A 171 -16.86 9.79 12.16
N LEU A 172 -17.18 8.93 13.13
CA LEU A 172 -16.21 8.10 13.84
C LEU A 172 -15.47 7.14 12.92
N LEU A 173 -16.14 6.57 11.93
CA LEU A 173 -15.50 5.75 10.90
C LEU A 173 -14.50 6.61 10.11
N ALA A 174 -14.91 7.76 9.59
CA ALA A 174 -14.06 8.66 8.80
C ALA A 174 -12.85 9.19 9.59
N SER A 175 -13.03 9.56 10.86
CA SER A 175 -11.94 10.02 11.74
C SER A 175 -10.91 8.94 12.05
N ASN A 176 -11.33 7.67 12.07
CA ASN A 176 -10.47 6.54 12.46
C ASN A 176 -10.20 5.58 11.29
N PHE A 177 -10.43 6.02 10.05
CA PHE A 177 -10.26 5.16 8.90
C PHE A 177 -8.78 5.00 8.58
N SER A 178 -8.24 3.83 8.93
CA SER A 178 -6.83 3.50 8.74
C SER A 178 -6.71 2.25 7.88
N ILE A 179 -5.88 2.35 6.83
CA ILE A 179 -5.63 1.24 5.90
C ILE A 179 -4.20 0.77 6.10
N MET A 180 -4.05 -0.54 6.28
CA MET A 180 -2.74 -1.20 6.28
C MET A 180 -2.43 -1.71 4.87
N LEU A 181 -1.22 -1.45 4.39
CA LEU A 181 -0.72 -1.92 3.10
C LEU A 181 0.24 -3.08 3.33
N CYS A 182 -0.09 -4.26 2.84
CA CYS A 182 0.83 -5.40 2.88
C CYS A 182 1.12 -5.95 1.47
N ILE A 183 2.32 -6.51 1.28
CA ILE A 183 2.82 -7.01 0.00
C ILE A 183 3.45 -8.39 0.22
N ASN A 184 3.10 -9.35 -0.64
CA ASN A 184 3.70 -10.67 -0.70
C ASN A 184 4.28 -10.95 -2.09
N SER A 185 5.52 -11.43 -2.13
CA SER A 185 6.18 -11.84 -3.37
C SER A 185 5.54 -13.07 -4.01
N LYS A 186 4.90 -13.92 -3.20
CA LYS A 186 4.25 -15.16 -3.64
C LYS A 186 2.75 -15.04 -3.61
N HIS A 187 2.13 -15.65 -4.61
CA HIS A 187 0.69 -15.74 -4.66
C HIS A 187 0.13 -16.44 -3.41
N THR A 188 -0.78 -15.79 -2.71
CA THR A 188 -1.41 -16.30 -1.50
C THR A 188 -2.93 -16.26 -1.66
N ASN A 189 -3.61 -17.38 -1.44
CA ASN A 189 -5.06 -17.39 -1.42
C ASN A 189 -5.58 -16.47 -0.31
N ALA A 190 -6.54 -15.59 -0.64
CA ALA A 190 -7.07 -14.61 0.31
C ALA A 190 -7.53 -15.22 1.65
N LYS A 191 -8.13 -16.42 1.63
CA LYS A 191 -8.59 -17.13 2.84
C LYS A 191 -7.47 -17.58 3.78
N ASP A 192 -6.25 -17.72 3.27
CA ASP A 192 -5.10 -18.24 3.99
C ASP A 192 -4.18 -17.10 4.50
N VAL A 193 -4.39 -15.87 4.01
CA VAL A 193 -3.61 -14.69 4.42
C VAL A 193 -3.92 -14.33 5.87
N ARG A 194 -2.87 -14.16 6.67
CA ARG A 194 -2.97 -13.70 8.05
C ARG A 194 -2.15 -12.43 8.23
N PHE A 195 -2.82 -11.34 8.59
CA PHE A 195 -2.17 -10.07 8.88
C PHE A 195 -1.61 -10.01 10.30
N ILE A 196 -0.72 -10.94 10.64
CA ILE A 196 -0.04 -10.98 11.95
C ILE A 196 1.39 -10.46 11.76
N ILE A 197 1.66 -9.29 12.34
CA ILE A 197 2.98 -8.64 12.24
C ILE A 197 4.00 -9.42 13.07
N GLY A 198 5.17 -9.66 12.49
CA GLY A 198 6.26 -10.41 13.15
C GLY A 198 6.08 -11.93 13.17
N ALA A 199 4.95 -12.47 12.71
CA ALA A 199 4.81 -13.90 12.50
C ALA A 199 5.65 -14.32 11.27
N ARG A 200 6.65 -15.17 11.47
CA ARG A 200 7.42 -15.76 10.37
C ARG A 200 6.44 -16.46 9.41
N ASN A 201 6.53 -16.12 8.12
CA ASN A 201 5.88 -16.78 6.96
C ASN A 201 4.52 -16.28 6.46
N ASN A 202 3.98 -15.14 6.91
CA ASN A 202 2.68 -14.68 6.39
C ASN A 202 2.73 -13.43 5.50
N LEU A 203 3.65 -12.50 5.77
CA LEU A 203 3.77 -11.26 5.01
C LEU A 203 5.24 -10.94 4.72
N ASP A 204 5.57 -10.50 3.50
CA ASP A 204 6.95 -10.14 3.14
C ASP A 204 7.27 -8.67 3.49
N TRP A 205 6.28 -7.79 3.32
CA TRP A 205 6.37 -6.39 3.70
C TRP A 205 4.98 -5.90 4.13
N CYS A 206 4.90 -5.12 5.20
CA CYS A 206 3.64 -4.50 5.58
C CYS A 206 3.83 -3.19 6.36
N ALA A 207 3.04 -2.18 6.03
CA ALA A 207 3.03 -0.88 6.68
C ALA A 207 1.71 -0.62 7.40
N LEU A 208 1.82 -0.35 8.70
CA LEU A 208 0.71 0.02 9.56
C LEU A 208 0.47 1.53 9.58
N ALA A 209 -0.80 1.93 9.57
CA ALA A 209 -1.21 3.28 9.90
C ALA A 209 -1.77 3.32 11.32
N LEU A 210 -0.90 3.46 12.33
CA LEU A 210 -1.31 3.45 13.74
C LEU A 210 -1.94 4.76 14.21
N LEU A 211 -1.69 5.87 13.51
CA LEU A 211 -2.27 7.16 13.84
C LEU A 211 -3.54 7.38 13.02
N PRO A 212 -4.70 7.58 13.66
CA PRO A 212 -5.92 7.94 12.94
C PRO A 212 -5.67 9.21 12.15
N ARG A 213 -6.00 9.14 10.86
CA ARG A 213 -6.02 10.29 9.96
C ARG A 213 -7.48 10.52 9.60
N THR A 214 -7.94 11.74 9.81
CA THR A 214 -9.29 12.13 9.38
C THR A 214 -9.36 11.96 7.87
N SER A 215 -10.25 11.08 7.42
CA SER A 215 -10.59 10.95 6.01
C SER A 215 -11.63 11.99 5.65
N ASP A 216 -11.51 12.53 4.45
CA ASP A 216 -12.55 13.38 3.89
C ASP A 216 -13.69 12.50 3.41
N ILE A 217 -14.93 12.92 3.67
CA ILE A 217 -16.11 12.30 3.09
C ILE A 217 -16.37 12.99 1.76
N PHE A 218 -16.42 12.22 0.68
CA PHE A 218 -16.84 12.77 -0.62
C PHE A 218 -18.27 12.34 -0.96
N TYR A 219 -19.01 13.25 -1.60
CA TYR A 219 -20.31 12.96 -2.21
C TYR A 219 -20.24 13.26 -3.70
N ASP A 220 -20.28 12.21 -4.53
CA ASP A 220 -20.47 12.30 -5.98
C ASP A 220 -21.95 12.46 -6.28
N VAL A 221 -22.31 13.67 -6.70
CA VAL A 221 -23.69 14.08 -6.96
C VAL A 221 -24.26 13.37 -8.18
N LYS A 222 -23.42 13.14 -9.21
CA LYS A 222 -23.86 12.53 -10.48
C LYS A 222 -24.10 11.04 -10.31
N LYS A 223 -23.18 10.36 -9.63
CA LYS A 223 -23.29 8.92 -9.36
C LYS A 223 -24.24 8.63 -8.19
N ASP A 224 -24.61 9.66 -7.42
CA ASP A 224 -25.33 9.55 -6.15
C ASP A 224 -24.64 8.57 -5.19
N LYS A 225 -23.34 8.78 -4.98
CA LYS A 225 -22.47 7.92 -4.14
C LYS A 225 -21.73 8.74 -3.11
N ILE A 226 -21.70 8.23 -1.88
CA ILE A 226 -20.86 8.77 -0.81
C ILE A 226 -19.69 7.83 -0.51
N GLY A 227 -18.56 8.40 -0.15
CA GLY A 227 -17.32 7.67 0.04
C GLY A 227 -16.34 8.34 0.99
N LEU A 228 -15.24 7.67 1.29
CA LEU A 228 -14.11 8.20 2.04
C LEU A 228 -12.90 8.32 1.14
N ALA A 229 -12.26 9.49 1.15
CA ALA A 229 -10.96 9.73 0.55
C ALA A 229 -9.91 9.80 1.66
N THR A 230 -8.99 8.84 1.68
CA THR A 230 -8.02 8.68 2.76
C THR A 230 -6.61 8.74 2.20
N THR A 231 -5.80 9.69 2.67
CA THR A 231 -4.37 9.76 2.34
C THR A 231 -3.52 9.38 3.54
N ILE A 232 -2.62 8.42 3.36
CA ILE A 232 -1.76 7.89 4.41
C ILE A 232 -0.32 7.92 3.92
N THR A 233 0.56 8.60 4.64
CA THR A 233 2.01 8.40 4.53
C THR A 233 2.46 7.53 5.68
N TYR A 234 3.06 6.38 5.37
CA TYR A 234 3.47 5.40 6.38
C TYR A 234 4.83 5.77 6.98
N ASP A 235 4.89 5.86 8.31
CA ASP A 235 6.15 6.02 9.02
C ASP A 235 6.94 4.70 8.96
N LYS A 236 8.21 4.79 8.54
CA LYS A 236 9.13 3.66 8.45
C LYS A 236 9.24 2.86 9.75
N LYS A 237 9.02 3.49 10.92
CA LYS A 237 9.01 2.81 12.23
C LYS A 237 7.90 1.76 12.35
N TRP A 238 6.82 1.90 11.59
CA TRP A 238 5.66 1.02 11.58
C TRP A 238 5.63 0.11 10.34
N VAL A 239 6.77 -0.04 9.68
CA VAL A 239 6.96 -0.94 8.55
C VAL A 239 7.66 -2.20 9.03
N TYR A 240 7.01 -3.34 8.80
CA TYR A 240 7.62 -4.65 8.88
C TYR A 240 8.14 -5.06 7.50
N SER A 241 9.35 -5.62 7.44
CA SER A 241 9.92 -6.22 6.23
C SER A 241 10.83 -7.38 6.60
N ASN A 242 10.73 -8.48 5.85
CA ASN A 242 11.66 -9.60 5.93
C ASN A 242 12.82 -9.51 4.91
N GLY A 243 12.87 -8.43 4.13
CA GLY A 243 13.89 -8.17 3.10
C GLY A 243 13.57 -8.74 1.70
N VAL A 244 12.57 -9.61 1.56
CA VAL A 244 12.16 -10.18 0.25
C VAL A 244 11.66 -9.07 -0.67
N ILE A 245 10.77 -8.23 -0.15
CA ILE A 245 10.28 -7.01 -0.79
C ILE A 245 11.12 -5.83 -0.27
N SER A 246 12.03 -5.32 -1.11
CA SER A 246 12.99 -4.26 -0.73
C SER A 246 13.15 -3.16 -1.79
N SER A 247 12.64 -3.36 -2.99
CA SER A 247 12.65 -2.40 -4.09
C SER A 247 11.27 -2.22 -4.72
N VAL A 248 11.09 -1.15 -5.50
CA VAL A 248 9.87 -0.95 -6.30
C VAL A 248 9.69 -2.07 -7.33
N ARG A 249 10.79 -2.65 -7.82
CA ARG A 249 10.72 -3.80 -8.74
C ARG A 249 10.05 -5.01 -8.14
N ASP A 250 10.18 -5.20 -6.84
CA ASP A 250 9.54 -6.30 -6.12
C ASP A 250 8.02 -6.13 -6.00
N PHE A 251 7.50 -4.94 -6.35
CA PHE A 251 6.06 -4.69 -6.43
C PHE A 251 5.44 -5.38 -7.65
N PHE A 252 6.16 -5.49 -8.76
CA PHE A 252 5.67 -6.20 -9.94
C PHE A 252 5.55 -7.71 -9.66
N GLY A 253 4.43 -8.30 -10.08
CA GLY A 253 4.13 -9.72 -9.83
C GLY A 253 3.73 -10.07 -8.39
N SER A 254 3.78 -9.11 -7.46
CA SER A 254 3.42 -9.32 -6.05
C SER A 254 1.91 -9.33 -5.83
N ASP A 255 1.46 -10.01 -4.78
CA ASP A 255 0.12 -9.83 -4.23
C ASP A 255 0.12 -8.66 -3.26
N VAL A 256 -0.74 -7.68 -3.49
CA VAL A 256 -0.87 -6.45 -2.70
C VAL A 256 -2.22 -6.47 -2.00
N PHE A 257 -2.19 -6.16 -0.69
CA PHE A 257 -3.35 -6.20 0.19
C PHE A 257 -3.56 -4.83 0.84
N PHE A 258 -4.78 -4.31 0.72
CA PHE A 258 -5.27 -3.11 1.39
C PHE A 258 -6.25 -3.54 2.47
N VAL A 259 -5.76 -3.59 3.70
CA VAL A 259 -6.53 -4.07 4.84
C VAL A 259 -7.25 -2.89 5.48
N LEU A 260 -8.58 -2.93 5.40
CA LEU A 260 -9.43 -1.92 6.01
C LEU A 260 -9.37 -2.04 7.54
N PRO A 261 -9.76 -0.99 8.29
CA PRO A 261 -9.71 -1.02 9.75
C PRO A 261 -10.76 -2.00 10.27
N SER A 262 -10.38 -3.26 10.41
CA SER A 262 -11.23 -4.27 11.01
C SER A 262 -10.73 -4.56 12.41
N THR A 263 -11.56 -4.26 13.39
CA THR A 263 -11.53 -5.02 14.63
C THR A 263 -12.19 -6.35 14.29
N ASP A 264 -11.55 -7.49 14.54
CA ASP A 264 -12.21 -8.80 14.50
C ASP A 264 -13.51 -8.66 15.29
N SER A 265 -14.64 -8.54 14.59
CA SER A 265 -15.83 -7.95 15.19
C SER A 265 -16.41 -8.89 16.22
N ARG A 266 -16.14 -10.19 16.11
CA ARG A 266 -16.48 -11.18 17.13
C ARG A 266 -15.54 -11.07 18.32
N PHE A 267 -14.23 -11.14 18.11
CA PHE A 267 -13.28 -11.05 19.21
C PHE A 267 -13.41 -9.74 19.99
N LEU A 268 -13.47 -8.60 19.31
CA LEU A 268 -13.63 -7.31 19.97
C LEU A 268 -14.98 -7.20 20.67
N ASN A 269 -16.08 -7.66 20.06
CA ASN A 269 -17.38 -7.59 20.74
C ASN A 269 -17.41 -8.51 21.98
N ASP A 270 -16.82 -9.70 21.91
CA ASP A 270 -16.73 -10.61 23.05
C ASP A 270 -15.83 -10.04 24.14
N TYR A 271 -14.72 -9.40 23.76
CA TYR A 271 -13.85 -8.68 24.68
C TYR A 271 -14.58 -7.50 25.34
N LEU A 272 -15.24 -6.64 24.56
CA LEU A 272 -16.03 -5.50 25.06
C LEU A 272 -17.10 -5.97 26.05
N LYS A 273 -17.81 -7.07 25.73
CA LYS A 273 -18.75 -7.69 26.68
C LYS A 273 -18.05 -8.18 27.95
N SER A 274 -16.89 -8.83 27.82
CA SER A 274 -16.15 -9.38 28.96
C SER A 274 -15.68 -8.30 29.94
N ILE A 275 -15.39 -7.10 29.46
CA ILE A 275 -14.98 -5.96 30.30
C ILE A 275 -16.17 -5.10 30.76
N GLY A 276 -17.40 -5.52 30.49
CA GLY A 276 -18.60 -4.77 30.88
C GLY A 276 -18.77 -3.44 30.12
N ALA A 277 -18.29 -3.36 28.88
CA ALA A 277 -18.42 -2.15 28.07
C ALA A 277 -19.91 -1.79 27.84
N PRO A 278 -20.24 -0.48 27.72
CA PRO A 278 -21.60 -0.04 27.46
C PRO A 278 -22.17 -0.67 26.17
N GLN A 279 -23.46 -1.03 26.20
CA GLN A 279 -24.17 -1.60 25.06
C GLN A 279 -24.10 -0.70 23.81
N THR A 280 -24.11 0.61 24.00
CA THR A 280 -23.95 1.61 22.94
C THR A 280 -22.63 1.48 22.19
N LEU A 281 -21.54 1.13 22.87
CA LEU A 281 -20.23 0.92 22.25
C LEU A 281 -20.20 -0.36 21.40
N ILE A 282 -20.86 -1.41 21.87
CA ILE A 282 -20.98 -2.69 21.15
C ILE A 282 -21.81 -2.49 19.87
N GLU A 283 -22.92 -1.75 19.96
CA GLU A 283 -23.78 -1.42 18.82
C GLU A 283 -23.07 -0.52 17.80
N SER A 284 -22.37 0.51 18.28
CA SER A 284 -21.54 1.37 17.42
C SER A 284 -20.48 0.55 16.66
N ASN A 285 -19.83 -0.41 17.33
CA ASN A 285 -18.85 -1.29 16.67
C ASN A 285 -19.48 -2.20 15.61
N LYS A 286 -20.68 -2.73 15.88
CA LYS A 286 -21.44 -3.53 14.93
C LYS A 286 -21.79 -2.73 13.67
N ILE A 287 -22.32 -1.51 13.83
CA ILE A 287 -22.67 -0.62 12.72
C ILE A 287 -21.44 -0.32 11.85
N LYS A 288 -20.32 0.06 12.46
CA LYS A 288 -19.07 0.32 11.73
C LYS A 288 -18.59 -0.92 10.96
N SER A 289 -18.65 -2.09 11.59
CA SER A 289 -18.24 -3.35 10.96
C SER A 289 -19.13 -3.68 9.75
N GLU A 290 -20.45 -3.47 9.84
CA GLU A 290 -21.38 -3.66 8.74
C GLU A 290 -21.11 -2.70 7.58
N ILE A 291 -20.82 -1.43 7.88
CA ILE A 291 -20.43 -0.44 6.87
C ILE A 291 -19.15 -0.90 6.16
N ILE A 292 -18.08 -1.20 6.91
CA ILE A 292 -16.79 -1.64 6.34
C ILE A 292 -16.95 -2.90 5.49
N ALA A 293 -17.69 -3.90 5.99
CA ALA A 293 -17.96 -5.13 5.27
C ALA A 293 -18.78 -4.91 3.99
N GLY A 294 -19.53 -3.81 3.89
CA GLY A 294 -20.29 -3.39 2.71
C GLY A 294 -19.52 -2.48 1.75
N MET A 295 -18.46 -1.78 2.19
CA MET A 295 -17.72 -0.82 1.37
C MET A 295 -17.16 -1.43 0.08
N SER A 296 -17.07 -0.63 -0.98
CA SER A 296 -16.28 -0.96 -2.18
C SER A 296 -15.14 0.03 -2.35
N THR A 297 -14.25 -0.24 -3.30
CA THR A 297 -13.13 0.65 -3.62
C THR A 297 -13.36 1.23 -5.00
N GLU A 298 -13.21 2.54 -5.13
CA GLU A 298 -13.29 3.22 -6.43
C GLU A 298 -11.92 3.26 -7.09
N SER A 299 -10.88 3.61 -6.34
CA SER A 299 -9.51 3.57 -6.80
C SER A 299 -8.51 3.63 -5.64
N VAL A 300 -7.27 3.27 -5.93
CA VAL A 300 -6.14 3.41 -5.01
C VAL A 300 -4.94 3.92 -5.77
N SER A 301 -4.26 4.93 -5.24
CA SER A 301 -2.95 5.37 -5.71
C SER A 301 -1.90 5.01 -4.68
N VAL A 302 -0.93 4.17 -5.06
CA VAL A 302 0.21 3.80 -4.23
C VAL A 302 1.44 4.54 -4.73
N LYS A 303 2.10 5.30 -3.87
CA LYS A 303 3.35 6.01 -4.17
C LYS A 303 4.49 5.38 -3.38
N MET A 304 5.57 5.01 -4.06
CA MET A 304 6.79 4.45 -3.47
C MET A 304 8.03 4.83 -4.29
N GLY A 305 9.23 4.60 -3.73
CA GLY A 305 10.53 4.73 -4.40
C GLY A 305 10.76 6.04 -5.13
N ASP A 306 11.14 7.09 -4.40
CA ASP A 306 11.44 8.44 -4.92
C ASP A 306 10.31 9.06 -5.78
N GLY A 307 9.09 8.54 -5.69
CA GLY A 307 7.89 9.18 -6.25
C GLY A 307 7.18 8.42 -7.36
N GLN A 308 7.57 7.18 -7.66
CA GLN A 308 6.82 6.31 -8.58
C GLN A 308 5.41 6.06 -8.03
N ARG A 309 4.41 6.20 -8.91
CA ARG A 309 2.99 6.07 -8.57
C ARG A 309 2.36 4.93 -9.35
N PHE A 310 1.53 4.16 -8.66
CA PHE A 310 0.75 3.06 -9.19
C PHE A 310 -0.72 3.38 -8.93
N ASN A 311 -1.46 3.75 -9.96
CA ASN A 311 -2.89 3.98 -9.86
C ASN A 311 -3.62 2.69 -10.23
N ILE A 312 -4.56 2.28 -9.38
CA ILE A 312 -5.27 1.01 -9.49
C ILE A 312 -6.76 1.33 -9.41
N SER A 313 -7.46 1.11 -10.51
CA SER A 313 -8.92 1.18 -10.58
C SER A 313 -9.55 0.11 -9.68
N GLY A 314 -10.64 0.47 -9.01
CA GLY A 314 -11.38 -0.40 -8.11
C GLY A 314 -11.87 -1.70 -8.75
N GLU A 315 -12.08 -1.70 -10.06
CA GLU A 315 -12.51 -2.89 -10.83
C GLU A 315 -11.48 -4.02 -10.84
N HIS A 316 -10.19 -3.70 -10.66
CA HIS A 316 -9.12 -4.69 -10.60
C HIS A 316 -8.90 -5.24 -9.18
N LEU A 317 -9.51 -4.62 -8.17
CA LEU A 317 -9.39 -5.03 -6.78
C LEU A 317 -10.44 -6.07 -6.43
N LYS A 318 -9.98 -7.22 -5.95
CA LYS A 318 -10.84 -8.25 -5.38
C LYS A 318 -11.10 -7.94 -3.92
N LYS A 319 -12.35 -8.04 -3.49
CA LYS A 319 -12.75 -7.90 -2.09
C LYS A 319 -12.77 -9.26 -1.41
N TYR A 320 -12.30 -9.32 -0.17
CA TYR A 320 -12.47 -10.48 0.70
C TYR A 320 -13.02 -10.06 2.06
N ASN A 321 -14.10 -10.71 2.47
CA ASN A 321 -14.67 -10.63 3.82
C ASN A 321 -14.40 -11.97 4.51
N SER A 322 -13.55 -11.95 5.51
CA SER A 322 -13.21 -13.12 6.31
C SER A 322 -14.34 -13.50 7.26
N LYS A 323 -14.38 -14.77 7.70
CA LYS A 323 -15.41 -15.24 8.64
C LYS A 323 -15.34 -14.48 9.97
N ASP A 324 -14.15 -14.12 10.42
CA ASP A 324 -13.84 -13.35 11.62
C ASP A 324 -14.06 -11.82 11.46
N GLY A 325 -14.69 -11.39 10.37
CA GLY A 325 -15.15 -10.01 10.21
C GLY A 325 -14.09 -9.02 9.74
N ARG A 326 -12.90 -9.51 9.35
CA ARG A 326 -11.89 -8.71 8.66
C ARG A 326 -12.26 -8.51 7.19
N THR A 327 -12.07 -7.30 6.69
CA THR A 327 -12.30 -6.93 5.29
C THR A 327 -11.02 -6.38 4.69
N PHE A 328 -10.66 -6.85 3.51
CA PHE A 328 -9.54 -6.31 2.75
C PHE A 328 -9.78 -6.40 1.25
N PHE A 329 -9.08 -5.55 0.52
CA PHE A 329 -9.02 -5.57 -0.94
C PHE A 329 -7.63 -6.05 -1.37
N TYR A 330 -7.55 -6.75 -2.49
CA TYR A 330 -6.28 -7.26 -2.97
C TYR A 330 -6.22 -7.36 -4.49
N ILE A 331 -5.00 -7.32 -5.01
CA ILE A 331 -4.67 -7.45 -6.42
C ILE A 331 -3.35 -8.20 -6.57
N LYS A 332 -3.23 -8.95 -7.66
CA LYS A 332 -1.94 -9.42 -8.14
C LYS A 332 -1.40 -8.39 -9.12
N MET A 333 -0.30 -7.75 -8.77
CA MET A 333 0.33 -6.76 -9.63
C MET A 333 0.82 -7.41 -10.93
N PRO A 334 0.69 -6.73 -12.08
CA PRO A 334 1.27 -7.16 -13.34
C PRO A 334 2.78 -7.36 -13.25
N LEU A 335 3.34 -8.11 -14.20
CA LEU A 335 4.76 -8.48 -14.19
C LEU A 335 5.66 -7.37 -14.73
N SER A 336 5.08 -6.35 -15.38
CA SER A 336 5.83 -5.25 -15.99
C SER A 336 5.11 -3.91 -15.85
N GLU A 337 5.88 -2.82 -15.93
CA GLU A 337 5.39 -1.44 -15.89
C GLU A 337 4.42 -1.11 -17.03
N LYS A 338 4.63 -1.71 -18.22
CA LYS A 338 3.74 -1.53 -19.37
C LYS A 338 2.33 -2.04 -19.05
N GLU A 339 2.23 -3.20 -18.41
CA GLU A 339 0.95 -3.79 -18.03
C GLU A 339 0.30 -3.06 -16.84
N VAL A 340 1.09 -2.39 -15.99
CA VAL A 340 0.53 -1.56 -14.90
C VAL A 340 -0.33 -0.42 -15.42
N SER A 341 -0.03 0.15 -16.59
CA SER A 341 -0.87 1.17 -17.21
C SER A 341 -2.30 0.68 -17.53
N GLU A 342 -2.48 -0.64 -17.65
CA GLU A 342 -3.80 -1.25 -17.88
C GLU A 342 -4.65 -1.30 -16.61
N LEU A 343 -4.06 -1.04 -15.44
CA LEU A 343 -4.78 -0.96 -14.16
C LEU A 343 -5.42 0.41 -13.92
N GLU A 344 -5.07 1.41 -14.71
CA GLU A 344 -5.65 2.75 -14.61
C GLU A 344 -7.04 2.75 -15.27
N THR A 345 -7.97 3.54 -14.70
CA THR A 345 -9.31 3.69 -15.27
C THR A 345 -9.19 4.23 -16.70
N LYS A 346 -9.68 3.47 -17.68
CA LYS A 346 -9.84 3.98 -19.06
C LYS A 346 -11.02 4.95 -19.06
N ASN A 347 -10.72 6.25 -19.09
CA ASN A 347 -11.71 7.31 -19.23
C ASN A 347 -12.50 7.19 -20.53
#